data_AF-A0A0S8CD79-F1
#
_entry.id   AF-A0A0S8CD79-F1
#
_cell.length_a   1.000
_cell.length_b   1.000
_cell.length_c   1.000
_cell.angle_alpha   90.00
_cell.angle_beta   90.00
_cell.angle_gamma   90.00
#
_symmetry.space_group_name_H-M   'P 1'
#
loop_
_entity.id
_entity.type
_entity.pdbx_description
1 polymer ?
#
loop_
_entity_poly.entity_id
_entity_poly.type
_entity_poly.pdbx_seq_one_letter_code
_entity_poly.pdbx_strand_id
1 'polypeptide(L)'
;MVSDRKEAYSLLEASHKELLAAIDGLTPEQMAIPVFADWSVKDILAHIVSWEEYTLLDLQRVARGHMPALASFKQQDVDNFNALVMGLRRNFPLDQVMDELEANRQATIAALDALPDERLAQGQFARIWASITAGHDHEHAEDIRKWRQAQGV
;
A
#
# COMPACT_ATOMS: atom_id res chain seq x y z
N MET A 1 -0.14 -5.47 -27.67
CA MET A 1 0.19 -4.48 -26.65
C MET A 1 -0.80 -4.66 -25.51
N VAL A 2 -0.32 -4.85 -24.28
CA VAL A 2 -1.22 -4.90 -23.10
C VAL A 2 -1.70 -3.47 -22.83
N SER A 3 -2.95 -3.27 -22.40
CA SER A 3 -3.44 -1.93 -22.08
C SER A 3 -2.87 -1.45 -20.74
N ASP A 4 -2.70 -0.13 -20.57
CA ASP A 4 -2.15 0.46 -19.34
C ASP A 4 -2.90 0.02 -18.07
N ARG A 5 -4.22 -0.17 -18.18
CA ARG A 5 -5.05 -0.74 -17.11
C ARG A 5 -4.61 -2.14 -16.71
N LYS A 6 -4.44 -3.04 -17.70
CA LYS A 6 -4.02 -4.41 -17.43
C LYS A 6 -2.63 -4.45 -16.80
N GLU A 7 -1.73 -3.57 -17.24
CA GLU A 7 -0.41 -3.45 -16.62
C GLU A 7 -0.50 -2.98 -15.16
N ALA A 8 -1.31 -1.94 -14.88
CA ALA A 8 -1.53 -1.46 -13.52
C ALA A 8 -2.08 -2.57 -12.61
N TYR A 9 -3.01 -3.39 -13.11
CA TYR A 9 -3.57 -4.52 -12.34
C TYR A 9 -2.55 -5.60 -12.11
N SER A 10 -1.82 -6.01 -13.14
CA SER A 10 -0.78 -7.03 -12.97
C SER A 10 0.29 -6.60 -11.98
N LEU A 11 0.66 -5.30 -11.96
CA LEU A 11 1.61 -4.77 -10.98
C LEU A 11 1.05 -4.84 -9.55
N LEU A 12 -0.15 -4.31 -9.33
CA LEU A 12 -0.78 -4.30 -8.00
C LEU A 12 -1.09 -5.70 -7.50
N GLU A 13 -1.54 -6.61 -8.37
CA GLU A 13 -1.83 -7.99 -7.99
C GLU A 13 -0.55 -8.75 -7.62
N ALA A 14 0.52 -8.59 -8.42
CA ALA A 14 1.79 -9.25 -8.15
C ALA A 14 2.41 -8.75 -6.83
N SER A 15 2.47 -7.44 -6.63
CA SER A 15 3.06 -6.86 -5.42
C SER A 15 2.28 -7.21 -4.16
N HIS A 16 0.93 -7.24 -4.24
CA HIS A 16 0.10 -7.64 -3.11
C HIS A 16 0.35 -9.09 -2.72
N LYS A 17 0.43 -9.99 -3.71
CA LYS A 17 0.75 -11.40 -3.48
C LYS A 17 2.12 -11.57 -2.85
N GLU A 18 3.11 -10.77 -3.26
CA GLU A 18 4.44 -10.79 -2.65
C GLU A 18 4.42 -10.35 -1.18
N LEU A 19 3.64 -9.31 -0.85
CA LEU A 19 3.48 -8.84 0.52
C LEU A 19 2.76 -9.88 1.40
N LEU A 20 1.65 -10.44 0.92
CA LEU A 20 0.91 -11.49 1.62
C LEU A 20 1.78 -12.74 1.81
N ALA A 21 2.57 -13.13 0.81
CA ALA A 21 3.50 -14.24 0.92
C ALA A 21 4.64 -13.98 1.93
N ALA A 22 5.08 -12.73 2.10
CA ALA A 22 6.11 -12.39 3.08
C ALA A 22 5.64 -12.61 4.52
N ILE A 23 4.35 -12.39 4.79
CA ILE A 23 3.74 -12.56 6.12
C ILE A 23 3.07 -13.92 6.33
N ASP A 24 2.93 -14.73 5.28
CA ASP A 24 2.30 -16.05 5.38
C ASP A 24 3.03 -16.95 6.38
N GLY A 25 2.23 -17.62 7.22
CA GLY A 25 2.69 -18.49 8.30
C GLY A 25 3.22 -17.78 9.56
N LEU A 26 3.29 -16.44 9.60
CA LEU A 26 3.66 -15.72 10.82
C LEU A 26 2.54 -15.76 11.86
N THR A 27 2.89 -16.06 13.11
CA THR A 27 1.98 -15.98 14.26
C THR A 27 1.72 -14.51 14.65
N PRO A 28 0.60 -14.21 15.33
CA PRO A 28 0.35 -12.86 15.85
C PRO A 28 1.49 -12.30 16.71
N GLU A 29 2.15 -13.16 17.49
CA GLU A 29 3.31 -12.78 18.31
C GLU A 29 4.50 -12.37 17.44
N GLN A 30 4.77 -13.11 16.35
CA GLN A 30 5.82 -12.76 15.38
C GLN A 30 5.48 -11.48 14.61
N MET A 31 4.20 -11.26 14.28
CA MET A 31 3.73 -10.05 13.60
C MET A 31 3.91 -8.78 14.45
N ALA A 32 4.05 -8.92 15.77
CA ALA A 32 4.30 -7.82 16.70
C ALA A 32 5.80 -7.53 16.90
N ILE A 33 6.71 -8.30 16.32
CA ILE A 33 8.16 -8.11 16.47
C ILE A 33 8.65 -6.98 15.55
N PRO A 34 9.48 -6.05 16.03
CA PRO A 34 10.12 -5.03 15.21
C PRO A 34 10.97 -5.61 14.05
N VAL A 35 10.74 -5.09 12.84
CA VAL A 35 11.41 -5.45 11.59
C VAL A 35 12.39 -4.35 11.17
N PHE A 36 11.91 -3.11 11.17
CA PHE A 36 12.66 -1.93 10.74
C PHE A 36 12.54 -0.83 11.79
N ALA A 37 13.67 -0.37 12.31
CA ALA A 37 13.72 0.53 13.47
C ALA A 37 12.85 -0.02 14.63
N ASP A 38 11.80 0.69 15.01
CA ASP A 38 10.84 0.29 16.04
C ASP A 38 9.53 -0.29 15.48
N TRP A 39 9.36 -0.36 14.16
CA TRP A 39 8.11 -0.81 13.52
C TRP A 39 8.05 -2.32 13.41
N SER A 40 6.97 -2.89 13.94
CA SER A 40 6.64 -4.31 13.77
C SER A 40 6.14 -4.64 12.37
N VAL A 41 6.04 -5.94 12.03
CA VAL A 41 5.38 -6.37 10.78
C VAL A 41 3.98 -5.77 10.68
N LYS A 42 3.20 -5.81 11.77
CA LYS A 42 1.88 -5.18 11.85
C LYS A 42 1.93 -3.67 11.60
N ASP A 43 2.92 -2.97 12.15
CA ASP A 43 3.06 -1.53 11.96
C ASP A 43 3.37 -1.18 10.50
N ILE A 44 4.21 -1.98 9.84
CA ILE A 44 4.50 -1.86 8.40
C ILE A 44 3.22 -2.04 7.57
N LEU A 45 2.40 -3.04 7.88
CA LEU A 45 1.13 -3.24 7.18
C LEU A 45 0.16 -2.07 7.41
N ALA A 46 0.02 -1.59 8.65
CA ALA A 46 -0.82 -0.44 8.97
C ALA A 46 -0.36 0.84 8.23
N HIS A 47 0.95 1.00 8.06
CA HIS A 47 1.54 2.07 7.27
C HIS A 47 1.20 1.96 5.78
N ILE A 48 1.34 0.77 5.18
CA ILE A 48 0.98 0.51 3.78
C ILE A 48 -0.51 0.80 3.54
N VAL A 49 -1.37 0.23 4.39
CA VAL A 49 -2.82 0.43 4.38
C VAL A 49 -3.17 1.91 4.38
N SER A 50 -2.47 2.70 5.19
CA SER A 50 -2.71 4.13 5.30
C SER A 50 -2.44 4.86 3.99
N TRP A 51 -1.33 4.61 3.33
CA TRP A 51 -1.05 5.26 2.04
C TRP A 51 -2.08 4.87 0.96
N GLU A 52 -2.49 3.60 0.94
CA GLU A 52 -3.48 3.13 -0.02
C GLU A 52 -4.88 3.74 0.24
N GLU A 53 -5.28 3.88 1.51
CA GLU A 53 -6.55 4.52 1.90
C GLU A 53 -6.61 5.99 1.45
N TYR A 54 -5.54 6.76 1.66
CA TYR A 54 -5.49 8.17 1.20
C TYR A 54 -5.46 8.26 -0.33
N THR A 55 -4.81 7.31 -1.00
CA THR A 55 -4.78 7.24 -2.47
C THR A 55 -6.16 6.92 -3.04
N LEU A 56 -6.95 6.06 -2.39
CA LEU A 56 -8.32 5.74 -2.79
C LEU A 56 -9.20 6.99 -2.86
N LEU A 57 -9.09 7.88 -1.88
CA LEU A 57 -9.80 9.17 -1.90
C LEU A 57 -9.42 10.02 -3.12
N ASP A 58 -8.17 9.96 -3.55
CA ASP A 58 -7.70 10.67 -4.73
C ASP A 58 -8.12 10.02 -6.05
N LEU A 59 -8.18 8.69 -6.14
CA LEU A 59 -8.76 8.00 -7.28
C LEU A 59 -10.22 8.43 -7.50
N GLN A 60 -10.99 8.58 -6.41
CA GLN A 60 -12.35 9.11 -6.48
C GLN A 60 -12.41 10.57 -6.93
N ARG A 61 -11.44 11.41 -6.53
CA ARG A 61 -11.33 12.81 -7.03
C ARG A 61 -11.05 12.85 -8.52
N VAL A 62 -10.09 12.04 -8.97
CA VAL A 62 -9.71 11.93 -10.39
C VAL A 62 -10.89 11.45 -11.24
N ALA A 63 -11.69 10.51 -10.74
CA ALA A 63 -12.90 10.03 -11.41
C ALA A 63 -13.91 11.15 -11.71
N ARG A 64 -13.97 12.19 -10.87
CA ARG A 64 -14.82 13.38 -11.06
C ARG A 64 -14.14 14.50 -11.85
N GLY A 65 -12.93 14.27 -12.36
CA GLY A 65 -12.14 15.26 -13.08
C GLY A 65 -11.47 16.31 -12.19
N HIS A 66 -11.40 16.07 -10.87
CA HIS A 66 -10.71 16.95 -9.94
C HIS A 66 -9.23 16.62 -9.83
N MET A 67 -8.44 17.58 -9.36
CA MET A 67 -7.05 17.34 -9.00
C MET A 67 -6.95 16.46 -7.74
N PRO A 68 -6.09 15.44 -7.74
CA PRO A 68 -5.81 14.66 -6.55
C PRO A 68 -4.96 15.48 -5.56
N ALA A 69 -5.23 15.33 -4.26
CA ALA A 69 -4.53 16.05 -3.21
C ALA A 69 -3.05 15.64 -3.10
N LEU A 70 -2.77 14.35 -3.24
CA LEU A 70 -1.43 13.79 -3.17
C LEU A 70 -0.53 14.23 -4.32
N ALA A 71 -1.07 14.76 -5.42
CA ALA A 71 -0.23 15.35 -6.48
C ALA A 71 0.52 16.61 -6.00
N SER A 72 0.09 17.23 -4.90
CA SER A 72 0.79 18.35 -4.27
C SER A 72 1.53 17.96 -2.98
N PHE A 73 1.53 16.66 -2.63
CA PHE A 73 2.22 16.18 -1.44
C PHE A 73 3.73 16.20 -1.66
N LYS A 74 4.48 16.73 -0.70
CA LYS A 74 5.92 16.91 -0.85
C LYS A 74 6.67 15.77 -0.17
N GLN A 75 7.75 15.31 -0.80
CA GLN A 75 8.60 14.26 -0.25
C GLN A 75 9.09 14.57 1.17
N GLN A 76 9.44 15.84 1.44
CA GLN A 76 9.90 16.29 2.75
C GLN A 76 8.84 16.17 3.87
N ASP A 77 7.57 16.00 3.52
CA ASP A 77 6.46 15.90 4.47
C ASP A 77 6.07 14.42 4.75
N VAL A 78 6.68 13.45 4.04
CA VAL A 78 6.40 12.01 4.18
C VAL A 78 6.61 11.53 5.62
N ASP A 79 7.75 11.87 6.23
CA ASP A 79 8.07 11.43 7.59
C ASP A 79 7.08 12.01 8.62
N ASN A 80 6.68 13.26 8.45
CA ASN A 80 5.71 13.91 9.33
C ASN A 80 4.32 13.25 9.20
N PHE A 81 3.92 12.90 7.98
CA PHE A 81 2.66 12.20 7.74
C PHE A 81 2.69 10.79 8.31
N ASN A 82 3.78 10.05 8.09
CA ASN A 82 3.98 8.71 8.65
C ASN A 82 3.90 8.74 10.18
N ALA A 83 4.59 9.68 10.83
CA ALA A 83 4.56 9.83 12.28
C ALA A 83 3.15 10.16 12.79
N LEU A 84 2.43 11.07 12.12
CA LEU A 84 1.05 11.43 12.47
C LEU A 84 0.13 10.21 12.39
N VAL A 85 0.12 9.52 11.25
CA VAL A 85 -0.79 8.40 11.01
C VAL A 85 -0.47 7.21 11.92
N MET A 86 0.82 6.91 12.12
CA MET A 86 1.21 5.87 13.06
C MET A 86 0.86 6.24 14.50
N GLY A 87 0.92 7.52 14.88
CA GLY A 87 0.41 7.98 16.17
C GLY A 87 -1.08 7.66 16.39
N LEU A 88 -1.87 7.56 15.32
CA LEU A 88 -3.29 7.21 15.36
C LEU A 88 -3.54 5.69 15.27
N ARG A 89 -2.73 4.97 14.47
CA ARG A 89 -3.02 3.58 14.07
C ARG A 89 -2.16 2.51 14.72
N ARG A 90 -1.03 2.86 15.36
CA ARG A 90 -0.07 1.86 15.89
C ARG A 90 -0.70 0.87 16.87
N ASN A 91 -1.74 1.28 17.59
CA ASN A 91 -2.45 0.43 18.55
C ASN A 91 -3.62 -0.35 17.96
N PHE A 92 -3.87 -0.27 16.64
CA PHE A 92 -4.91 -1.09 16.01
C PHE A 92 -4.55 -2.57 16.16
N PRO A 93 -5.55 -3.43 16.44
CA PRO A 93 -5.34 -4.86 16.55
C PRO A 93 -5.00 -5.46 15.17
N LEU A 94 -4.28 -6.59 15.18
CA LEU A 94 -3.76 -7.20 13.95
C LEU A 94 -4.87 -7.61 12.98
N ASP A 95 -5.99 -8.14 13.50
CA ASP A 95 -7.16 -8.51 12.72
C ASP A 95 -7.72 -7.31 11.93
N GLN A 96 -7.88 -6.16 12.58
CA GLN A 96 -8.31 -4.94 11.91
C GLN A 96 -7.34 -4.52 10.80
N VAL A 97 -6.02 -4.56 11.05
CA VAL A 97 -5.02 -4.17 10.03
C VAL A 97 -5.06 -5.13 8.83
N MET A 98 -5.25 -6.43 9.06
CA MET A 98 -5.37 -7.43 8.01
C MET A 98 -6.67 -7.27 7.20
N ASP A 99 -7.79 -6.99 7.86
CA ASP A 99 -9.07 -6.71 7.21
C ASP A 99 -8.98 -5.45 6.34
N GLU A 100 -8.36 -4.38 6.86
CA GLU A 100 -8.15 -3.13 6.12
C GLU A 100 -7.20 -3.31 4.92
N LEU A 101 -6.17 -4.15 5.03
CA LEU A 101 -5.24 -4.48 3.94
C LEU A 101 -5.97 -5.11 2.75
N GLU A 102 -6.80 -6.13 3.00
CA GLU A 102 -7.60 -6.77 1.95
C GLU A 102 -8.66 -5.81 1.39
N ALA A 103 -9.41 -5.14 2.28
CA ALA A 103 -10.48 -4.24 1.87
C ALA A 103 -9.98 -3.06 1.03
N ASN A 104 -8.83 -2.48 1.39
CA ASN A 104 -8.24 -1.38 0.63
C ASN A 104 -7.78 -1.85 -0.76
N ARG A 105 -7.13 -3.01 -0.88
CA ARG A 105 -6.73 -3.51 -2.21
C ARG A 105 -7.93 -3.77 -3.11
N GLN A 106 -8.99 -4.39 -2.57
CA GLN A 106 -10.24 -4.58 -3.32
C GLN A 106 -10.85 -3.24 -3.76
N ALA A 107 -10.91 -2.25 -2.86
CA ALA A 107 -11.45 -0.94 -3.15
C ALA A 107 -10.60 -0.16 -4.18
N THR A 108 -9.26 -0.29 -4.12
CA THR A 108 -8.33 0.27 -5.10
C THR A 108 -8.62 -0.29 -6.48
N ILE A 109 -8.70 -1.62 -6.63
CA ILE A 109 -9.00 -2.24 -7.93
C ILE A 109 -10.36 -1.77 -8.47
N ALA A 110 -11.39 -1.75 -7.63
CA ALA A 110 -12.71 -1.25 -8.03
C ALA A 110 -12.69 0.24 -8.44
N ALA A 111 -11.92 1.07 -7.75
CA ALA A 111 -11.76 2.48 -8.09
C ALA A 111 -11.03 2.67 -9.42
N LEU A 112 -9.99 1.87 -9.67
CA LEU A 112 -9.30 1.89 -10.97
C LEU A 112 -10.23 1.42 -12.09
N ASP A 113 -11.04 0.37 -11.87
CA ASP A 113 -12.04 -0.13 -12.84
C ASP A 113 -13.05 0.94 -13.25
N ALA A 114 -13.44 1.81 -12.31
CA ALA A 114 -14.39 2.89 -12.57
C ALA A 114 -13.79 4.09 -13.33
N LEU A 115 -12.46 4.18 -13.46
CA LEU A 115 -11.81 5.27 -14.19
C LEU A 115 -11.89 5.05 -15.71
N PRO A 116 -12.07 6.10 -16.52
CA PRO A 116 -11.81 6.05 -17.96
C PRO A 116 -10.35 5.67 -18.25
N ASP A 117 -10.09 4.95 -19.34
CA ASP A 117 -8.73 4.50 -19.71
C ASP A 117 -7.75 5.67 -19.85
N GLU A 118 -8.20 6.85 -20.28
CA GLU A 118 -7.36 8.06 -20.40
C GLU A 118 -6.84 8.55 -19.06
N ARG A 119 -7.46 8.18 -17.93
CA ARG A 119 -6.98 8.48 -16.57
C ARG A 119 -5.98 7.47 -16.04
N LEU A 120 -5.81 6.34 -16.74
CA LEU A 120 -4.84 5.29 -16.47
C LEU A 120 -3.70 5.26 -17.49
N ALA A 121 -3.70 6.16 -18.47
CA ALA A 121 -2.61 6.30 -19.42
C ALA A 121 -1.27 6.62 -18.73
N GLN A 122 -0.15 6.31 -19.38
CA GLN A 122 1.18 6.63 -18.88
C GLN A 122 1.31 8.12 -18.49
N GLY A 123 1.86 8.37 -17.30
CA GLY A 123 2.04 9.73 -16.75
C GLY A 123 0.80 10.30 -16.06
N GLN A 124 -0.35 9.62 -16.12
CA GLN A 124 -1.52 10.01 -15.32
C GLN A 124 -1.37 9.57 -13.86
N PHE A 125 -2.01 10.31 -12.97
CA PHE A 125 -1.96 10.08 -11.52
C PHE A 125 -2.23 8.63 -11.14
N ALA A 126 -3.34 8.04 -11.62
CA ALA A 126 -3.72 6.68 -11.24
C ALA A 126 -2.67 5.64 -11.69
N ARG A 127 -2.05 5.84 -12.85
CA ARG A 127 -0.98 4.96 -13.36
C ARG A 127 0.32 5.10 -12.58
N ILE A 128 0.68 6.33 -12.19
CA ILE A 128 1.85 6.61 -11.37
C ILE A 128 1.66 5.99 -9.99
N TRP A 129 0.51 6.20 -9.35
CA TRP A 129 0.23 5.65 -8.03
C TRP A 129 0.17 4.13 -8.02
N ALA A 130 -0.41 3.48 -9.03
CA ALA A 130 -0.36 2.03 -9.12
C ALA A 130 1.09 1.50 -9.09
N SER A 131 2.03 2.19 -9.75
CA SER A 131 3.45 1.83 -9.71
C SER A 131 4.10 2.13 -8.34
N ILE A 132 3.76 3.24 -7.69
CA ILE A 132 4.27 3.59 -6.35
C ILE A 132 3.77 2.58 -5.32
N THR A 133 2.47 2.28 -5.30
CA THR A 133 1.87 1.28 -4.41
C THR A 133 2.52 -0.10 -4.61
N ALA A 134 2.71 -0.52 -5.86
CA ALA A 134 3.36 -1.79 -6.14
C ALA A 134 4.83 -1.85 -5.69
N GLY A 135 5.58 -0.76 -5.89
CA GLY A 135 6.95 -0.65 -5.40
C GLY A 135 7.03 -0.66 -3.88
N HIS A 136 6.08 -0.02 -3.21
CA HIS A 136 6.01 0.06 -1.74
C HIS A 136 5.69 -1.30 -1.10
N ASP A 137 4.71 -2.03 -1.65
CA ASP A 137 4.43 -3.41 -1.25
C ASP A 137 5.69 -4.29 -1.39
N HIS A 138 6.38 -4.18 -2.54
CA HIS A 138 7.58 -4.98 -2.83
C HIS A 138 8.73 -4.67 -1.86
N GLU A 139 9.02 -3.40 -1.61
CA GLU A 139 10.06 -2.93 -0.68
C GLU A 139 9.85 -3.54 0.72
N HIS A 140 8.64 -3.39 1.27
CA HIS A 140 8.36 -3.89 2.61
C HIS A 140 8.21 -5.41 2.68
N ALA A 141 7.75 -6.06 1.60
CA ALA A 141 7.82 -7.52 1.51
C ALA A 141 9.27 -8.00 1.57
N GLU A 142 10.23 -7.30 0.96
CA GLU A 142 11.65 -7.62 1.10
C GLU A 142 12.17 -7.39 2.52
N ASP A 143 11.80 -6.29 3.17
CA ASP A 143 12.21 -6.00 4.56
C ASP A 143 11.76 -7.13 5.50
N ILE A 144 10.50 -7.54 5.39
CA ILE A 144 9.93 -8.64 6.17
C ILE A 144 10.67 -9.95 5.85
N ARG A 145 10.92 -10.28 4.57
CA ARG A 145 11.68 -11.50 4.20
C ARG A 145 13.10 -11.49 4.76
N LYS A 146 13.81 -10.36 4.69
CA LYS A 146 15.17 -10.21 5.24
C LYS A 146 15.15 -10.40 6.76
N TRP A 147 14.17 -9.82 7.46
CA TRP A 147 13.99 -10.00 8.89
C TRP A 147 13.69 -11.46 9.26
N ARG A 148 12.77 -12.12 8.54
CA ARG A 148 12.43 -13.54 8.74
C ARG A 148 13.66 -14.43 8.65
N GLN A 149 14.47 -14.23 7.61
CA GLN A 149 15.72 -14.96 7.42
C GLN A 149 16.71 -14.73 8.57
N ALA A 150 16.82 -13.50 9.08
CA ALA A 150 17.71 -13.16 10.17
C ALA A 150 17.26 -13.74 11.52
N GLN A 151 15.95 -13.85 11.76
CA GLN A 151 15.37 -14.37 13.01
C GLN A 151 15.10 -15.88 12.97
N GLY A 152 15.12 -16.53 11.80
CA GLY A 152 14.83 -17.95 11.63
C GLY A 152 13.34 -18.28 11.78
N VAL A 153 12.47 -17.39 11.30
CA VAL A 153 11.00 -17.47 11.38
C VAL A 153 10.31 -17.48 10.02
#